data_AF-A0A438N5D4-F1
#
_entry.id   AF-A0A438N5D4-F1
#
_cell.length_a   1.000
_cell.length_b   1.000
_cell.length_c   1.000
_cell.angle_alpha   90.00
_cell.angle_beta   90.00
_cell.angle_gamma   90.00
#
_symmetry.space_group_name_H-M   'P 1'
#
loop_
_entity.id
_entity.type
_entity.pdbx_description
1 polymer ?
#
loop_
_entity_poly.entity_id
_entity_poly.type
_entity_poly.pdbx_seq_one_letter_code
_entity_poly.pdbx_strand_id
1 'polypeptide(L)'
;MARQILSEPPQAFLHTLSTADGSATYTAPGNAHKIIAGVNYPVDVPYRNDEIPESTVIEINIRPHNGVTMVKERHVEGLVKRTLEPLVLGQESPRTMLQVTLQVVGVESDESLPGGVKEGGQGESYLAILASAINASVLGCIDAGVQLRSIAGAALVGVGADGQLFPHPNVGQRKMCTSLHVFAFTSDGKTILMESEGRFHMSEWTSASEAARRAVLGQTSVDKSTNVNNVNNANGDVSMFGSDTNPGNSAISVTQIMRKSLEERVIKDERWRQD
;
A
#
# COMPACT_ATOMS: atom_id res chain seq x y z
N MET A 1 -14.79 -17.20 12.45
CA MET A 1 -15.50 -15.90 12.35
C MET A 1 -14.56 -14.82 12.84
N ALA A 2 -13.89 -14.11 11.92
CA ALA A 2 -12.96 -13.04 12.28
C ALA A 2 -13.77 -11.82 12.72
N ARG A 3 -13.79 -11.57 14.03
CA ARG A 3 -14.44 -10.40 14.62
C ARG A 3 -13.58 -9.19 14.24
N GLN A 4 -14.00 -8.43 13.23
CA GLN A 4 -13.42 -7.12 12.91
C GLN A 4 -13.65 -6.22 14.12
N ILE A 5 -12.62 -6.08 14.96
CA ILE A 5 -12.58 -5.02 15.96
C ILE A 5 -12.23 -3.76 15.18
N LEU A 6 -13.10 -2.75 15.25
CA LEU A 6 -12.95 -1.45 14.61
C LEU A 6 -11.52 -0.90 14.80
N SER A 7 -10.66 -1.05 13.79
CA SER A 7 -9.62 -0.06 13.54
C SER A 7 -10.19 0.89 12.51
N GLU A 8 -10.00 2.20 12.70
CA GLU A 8 -10.36 3.20 11.69
C GLU A 8 -9.89 2.74 10.29
N PRO A 9 -10.71 2.96 9.24
CA PRO A 9 -10.34 2.54 7.90
C PRO A 9 -9.06 3.25 7.46
N PRO A 10 -8.24 2.64 6.58
CA PRO A 10 -7.09 3.33 6.02
C PRO A 10 -7.56 4.61 5.32
N GLN A 11 -6.78 5.68 5.46
CA GLN A 11 -7.06 6.96 4.81
C GLN A 11 -5.91 7.31 3.86
N ALA A 12 -6.24 7.78 2.68
CA ALA A 12 -5.27 8.27 1.71
C ALA A 12 -5.69 9.65 1.24
N PHE A 13 -4.73 10.57 1.15
CA PHE A 13 -4.92 11.91 0.62
C PHE A 13 -3.87 12.16 -0.45
N LEU A 14 -4.29 12.59 -1.63
CA LEU A 14 -3.38 12.89 -2.75
C LEU A 14 -3.07 14.39 -2.81
N HIS A 15 -1.91 14.70 -3.38
CA HIS A 15 -1.41 16.04 -3.65
C HIS A 15 -1.38 16.95 -2.40
N THR A 16 -0.71 16.46 -1.35
CA THR A 16 -0.50 17.21 -0.11
C THR A 16 0.66 18.19 -0.17
N LEU A 17 1.63 17.96 -1.05
CA LEU A 17 2.80 18.81 -1.26
C LEU A 17 2.62 19.62 -2.54
N SER A 18 2.97 20.91 -2.50
CA SER A 18 2.82 21.82 -3.65
C SER A 18 4.04 21.87 -4.57
N THR A 19 5.19 21.35 -4.12
CA THR A 19 6.47 21.46 -4.84
C THR A 19 6.91 20.16 -5.51
N ALA A 20 6.31 19.03 -5.13
CA ALA A 20 6.60 17.73 -5.73
C ALA A 20 5.62 17.49 -6.90
N ASP A 21 6.07 16.78 -7.94
CA ASP A 21 5.23 16.47 -9.11
C ASP A 21 4.02 15.62 -8.70
N GLY A 22 4.23 14.67 -7.78
CA GLY A 22 3.16 13.95 -7.11
C GLY A 22 3.42 13.83 -5.62
N SER A 23 2.34 13.76 -4.85
CA SER A 23 2.44 13.45 -3.43
C SER A 23 1.25 12.67 -2.92
N ALA A 24 1.49 11.86 -1.91
CA ALA A 24 0.44 11.11 -1.25
C ALA A 24 0.72 11.01 0.23
N THR A 25 -0.32 11.23 1.04
CA THR A 25 -0.31 10.94 2.47
C THR A 25 -1.14 9.70 2.70
N TYR A 26 -0.51 8.62 3.15
CA TYR A 26 -1.18 7.38 3.53
C TYR A 26 -1.18 7.22 5.04
N THR A 27 -2.35 6.94 5.60
CA THR A 27 -2.55 6.61 7.01
C THR A 27 -3.05 5.18 7.09
N ALA A 28 -2.24 4.32 7.70
CA ALA A 28 -2.58 2.91 7.91
C ALA A 28 -3.79 2.75 8.84
N PRO A 29 -4.50 1.61 8.79
CA PRO A 29 -5.64 1.34 9.67
C PRO A 29 -5.29 1.53 11.14
N GLY A 30 -6.20 2.15 11.90
CA GLY A 30 -5.99 2.44 13.32
C GLY A 30 -4.89 3.49 13.59
N ASN A 31 -4.54 4.32 12.60
CA ASN A 31 -3.49 5.34 12.68
C ASN A 31 -2.12 4.79 13.08
N ALA A 32 -1.87 3.51 12.79
CA ALA A 32 -0.61 2.83 13.11
C ALA A 32 0.62 3.58 12.56
N HIS A 33 0.54 4.01 11.30
CA HIS A 33 1.61 4.74 10.62
C HIS A 33 1.00 5.76 9.66
N LYS A 34 1.53 6.98 9.70
CA LYS A 34 1.24 8.04 8.73
C LYS A 34 2.51 8.36 7.94
N ILE A 35 2.49 8.07 6.65
CA ILE A 35 3.62 8.26 5.75
C ILE A 35 3.22 9.24 4.65
N ILE A 36 4.09 10.21 4.39
CA ILE A 36 3.98 11.11 3.25
C ILE A 36 5.01 10.68 2.20
N ALA A 37 4.53 10.36 1.01
CA ALA A 37 5.34 10.14 -0.18
C ALA A 37 5.37 11.43 -1.01
N GLY A 38 6.57 11.90 -1.35
CA GLY A 38 6.82 12.87 -2.41
C GLY A 38 7.49 12.16 -3.58
N VAL A 39 6.95 12.33 -4.77
CA VAL A 39 7.44 11.70 -5.99
C VAL A 39 7.79 12.79 -6.98
N ASN A 40 9.02 12.73 -7.48
CA ASN A 40 9.51 13.60 -8.55
C ASN A 40 9.76 12.74 -9.78
N TYR A 41 9.10 13.09 -10.89
CA TYR A 41 9.15 12.34 -12.13
C TYR A 41 8.62 13.19 -13.29
N PRO A 42 9.31 13.22 -14.45
CA PRO A 42 10.62 12.62 -14.74
C PRO A 42 11.79 13.56 -14.38
N VAL A 43 12.81 13.03 -13.69
CA VAL A 43 14.03 13.78 -13.34
C VAL A 43 15.21 13.32 -14.20
N ASP A 44 16.12 14.22 -14.57
CA ASP A 44 17.35 13.84 -15.27
C ASP A 44 18.32 13.11 -14.33
N VAL A 45 18.95 12.05 -14.83
CA VAL A 45 19.96 11.31 -14.05
C VAL A 45 21.20 12.20 -13.87
N PRO A 46 21.66 12.44 -12.61
CA PRO A 46 22.75 13.38 -12.35
C PRO A 46 24.10 12.90 -12.89
N TYR A 47 24.32 11.57 -12.92
CA TYR A 47 25.55 10.96 -13.42
C TYR A 47 25.26 10.04 -14.61
N ARG A 48 25.97 10.26 -15.71
CA ARG A 48 25.85 9.42 -16.92
C ARG A 48 26.18 7.95 -16.68
N ASN A 49 26.92 7.62 -15.62
CA ASN A 49 27.28 6.24 -15.28
C ASN A 49 26.12 5.47 -14.62
N ASP A 50 25.20 6.17 -13.96
CA ASP A 50 24.04 5.58 -13.30
C ASP A 50 22.82 5.54 -14.24
N GLU A 51 22.92 6.19 -15.39
CA GLU A 51 21.90 6.24 -16.43
C GLU A 51 21.72 4.86 -17.06
N ILE A 52 20.49 4.36 -17.08
CA ILE A 52 20.13 3.16 -17.81
C ILE A 52 19.52 3.61 -19.14
N PRO A 53 20.17 3.34 -20.30
CA PRO A 53 19.68 3.84 -21.58
C PRO A 53 18.30 3.32 -21.96
N GLU A 54 17.96 2.11 -21.48
CA GLU A 54 16.75 1.38 -21.83
C GLU A 54 15.60 1.61 -20.84
N SER A 55 15.86 2.13 -19.63
CA SER A 55 14.83 2.19 -18.58
C SER A 55 15.05 3.38 -17.63
N THR A 56 13.99 3.79 -16.95
CA THR A 56 14.06 4.71 -15.81
C THR A 56 14.84 4.12 -14.64
N VAL A 57 15.68 4.93 -14.01
CA VAL A 57 16.36 4.60 -12.74
C VAL A 57 15.42 4.89 -11.58
N ILE A 58 15.19 3.92 -10.70
CA ILE A 58 14.36 4.11 -9.51
C ILE A 58 15.25 4.34 -8.29
N GLU A 59 15.07 5.51 -7.66
CA GLU A 59 15.69 5.88 -6.40
C GLU A 59 14.61 6.05 -5.33
N ILE A 60 14.79 5.39 -4.19
CA ILE A 60 13.87 5.49 -3.05
C ILE A 60 14.65 5.92 -1.83
N ASN A 61 14.12 6.93 -1.13
CA ASN A 61 14.67 7.41 0.11
C ASN A 61 13.60 7.36 1.21
N ILE A 62 13.90 6.72 2.34
CA ILE A 62 13.04 6.66 3.51
C ILE A 62 13.66 7.47 4.64
N ARG A 63 12.86 8.39 5.17
CA ARG A 63 13.18 9.19 6.34
C ARG A 63 12.31 8.73 7.51
N PRO A 64 12.92 8.21 8.59
CA PRO A 64 12.18 7.79 9.76
C PRO A 64 11.54 8.99 10.47
N HIS A 65 10.59 8.71 11.36
CA HIS A 65 9.95 9.74 12.17
C HIS A 65 10.92 10.36 13.18
N ASN A 66 11.74 9.52 13.81
CA ASN A 66 12.73 9.93 14.80
C ASN A 66 14.12 9.42 14.41
N GLY A 67 15.12 10.27 14.56
CA GLY A 67 16.52 9.91 14.34
C GLY A 67 16.95 10.01 12.87
N VAL A 68 18.02 9.30 12.54
CA VAL A 68 18.62 9.26 11.20
C VAL A 68 18.32 7.94 10.52
N THR A 69 18.34 7.92 9.19
CA THR A 69 18.21 6.71 8.38
C THR A 69 19.33 5.72 8.77
N MET A 70 18.95 4.52 9.21
CA MET A 70 19.86 3.45 9.61
C MET A 70 19.75 2.27 8.62
N VAL A 71 20.38 1.14 8.95
CA VAL A 71 20.40 -0.07 8.11
C VAL A 71 18.99 -0.63 7.89
N LYS A 72 18.10 -0.51 8.88
CA LYS A 72 16.71 -0.99 8.78
C LYS A 72 15.94 -0.25 7.69
N GLU A 73 15.99 1.07 7.69
CA GLU A 73 15.31 1.89 6.69
C GLU A 73 15.91 1.64 5.31
N ARG A 74 17.24 1.50 5.22
CA ARG A 74 17.91 1.14 3.95
C ARG A 74 17.47 -0.24 3.42
N HIS A 75 17.18 -1.18 4.31
CA HIS A 75 16.62 -2.47 3.91
C HIS A 75 15.20 -2.30 3.34
N VAL A 76 14.34 -1.52 4.01
CA VAL A 76 12.99 -1.20 3.53
C VAL A 76 13.03 -0.45 2.19
N GLU A 77 13.95 0.50 2.00
CA GLU A 77 14.18 1.19 0.72
C GLU A 77 14.45 0.18 -0.41
N GLY A 78 15.33 -0.79 -0.16
CA GLY A 78 15.65 -1.84 -1.11
C GLY A 78 14.45 -2.74 -1.43
N LEU A 79 13.60 -3.04 -0.45
CA LEU A 79 12.38 -3.82 -0.66
C LEU A 79 11.35 -3.04 -1.49
N VAL A 80 11.10 -1.78 -1.14
CA VAL A 80 10.20 -0.91 -1.91
C VAL A 80 10.71 -0.78 -3.35
N LYS A 81 12.02 -0.65 -3.56
CA LYS A 81 12.63 -0.60 -4.89
C LYS A 81 12.31 -1.83 -5.71
N ARG A 82 12.56 -3.01 -5.15
CA ARG A 82 12.24 -4.29 -5.79
C ARG A 82 10.75 -4.45 -6.08
N THR A 83 9.87 -3.85 -5.28
CA THR A 83 8.42 -3.87 -5.56
C THR A 83 8.00 -2.92 -6.67
N LEU A 84 8.65 -1.75 -6.81
CA LEU A 84 8.30 -0.75 -7.82
C LEU A 84 8.90 -1.06 -9.19
N GLU A 85 10.10 -1.67 -9.26
CA GLU A 85 10.76 -2.06 -10.52
C GLU A 85 9.84 -2.83 -11.50
N PRO A 86 9.11 -3.89 -11.10
CA PRO A 86 8.20 -4.58 -12.01
C PRO A 86 6.88 -3.84 -12.27
N LEU A 87 6.53 -2.85 -11.45
CA LEU A 87 5.31 -2.06 -11.56
C LEU A 87 5.46 -0.88 -12.51
N VAL A 88 6.60 -0.21 -12.49
CA VAL A 88 6.88 0.97 -13.31
C VAL A 88 7.25 0.53 -14.73
N LEU A 89 6.59 1.11 -15.73
CA LEU A 89 6.92 0.89 -17.13
C LEU A 89 8.05 1.83 -17.56
N GLY A 90 9.27 1.55 -17.08
CA GLY A 90 10.43 2.44 -17.30
C GLY A 90 10.90 2.56 -18.75
N GLN A 91 10.37 1.74 -19.66
CA GLN A 91 10.66 1.80 -21.10
C GLN A 91 10.03 3.01 -21.79
N GLU A 92 8.96 3.58 -21.21
CA GLU A 92 8.27 4.77 -21.76
C GLU A 92 9.08 6.05 -21.52
N SER A 93 9.94 6.06 -20.50
CA SER A 93 10.77 7.22 -20.12
C SER A 93 12.24 6.82 -19.96
N PRO A 94 12.92 6.46 -21.07
CA PRO A 94 14.32 6.08 -21.04
C PRO A 94 15.20 7.24 -20.55
N ARG A 95 16.32 6.92 -19.89
CA ARG A 95 17.32 7.91 -19.42
C ARG A 95 16.82 8.89 -18.36
N THR A 96 15.69 8.59 -17.73
CA THR A 96 15.13 9.39 -16.65
C THR A 96 15.32 8.70 -15.30
N MET A 97 15.07 9.44 -14.23
CA MET A 97 15.05 8.97 -12.86
C MET A 97 13.68 9.23 -12.24
N LEU A 98 13.19 8.21 -11.53
CA LEU A 98 12.04 8.30 -10.64
C LEU A 98 12.57 8.38 -9.21
N GLN A 99 12.39 9.54 -8.56
CA GLN A 99 12.79 9.75 -7.18
C GLN A 99 11.56 9.70 -6.27
N VAL A 100 11.52 8.73 -5.37
CA VAL A 100 10.45 8.57 -4.38
C VAL A 100 11.01 8.81 -2.99
N THR A 101 10.60 9.89 -2.35
CA THR A 101 10.97 10.22 -0.97
C THR A 101 9.79 9.95 -0.03
N LEU A 102 10.01 9.10 0.97
CA LEU A 102 9.02 8.69 1.95
C LEU A 102 9.41 9.26 3.31
N GLN A 103 8.58 10.13 3.87
CA GLN A 103 8.73 10.65 5.23
C GLN A 103 7.69 10.00 6.15
N VAL A 104 8.14 9.32 7.19
CA VAL A 104 7.26 8.85 8.27
C VAL A 104 6.94 10.04 9.18
N VAL A 105 5.67 10.46 9.21
CA VAL A 105 5.21 11.67 9.91
C VAL A 105 4.60 11.35 11.27
N GLY A 106 3.89 10.23 11.36
CA GLY A 106 3.28 9.79 12.60
C GLY A 106 3.46 8.30 12.74
N VAL A 107 3.75 7.89 13.96
CA VAL A 107 3.75 6.48 14.35
C VAL A 107 2.85 6.35 15.56
N GLU A 108 2.06 5.28 15.61
CA GLU A 108 1.25 4.96 16.76
C GLU A 108 2.13 4.79 18.00
N SER A 109 1.83 5.58 19.01
CA SER A 109 2.48 5.52 20.31
C SER A 109 1.46 5.01 21.30
N ASP A 110 1.70 3.82 21.83
CA ASP A 110 0.88 3.28 22.90
C ASP A 110 1.42 3.77 24.24
N GLU A 111 0.76 4.78 24.81
CA GLU A 111 1.09 5.33 26.14
C GLU A 111 0.75 4.37 27.30
N SER A 112 0.02 3.28 27.03
CA SER A 112 -0.37 2.30 28.07
C SER A 112 0.76 1.35 28.50
N LEU A 113 1.87 1.34 27.76
CA LEU A 113 3.04 0.52 28.07
C LEU A 113 4.09 1.30 28.88
N PRO A 114 4.70 0.69 29.92
CA PRO A 114 5.67 1.37 30.77
C PRO A 114 6.87 1.81 29.93
N GLY A 115 7.10 3.13 29.87
CA GLY A 115 8.16 3.75 29.07
C GLY A 115 7.71 4.43 27.78
N GLY A 116 6.41 4.50 27.48
CA GLY A 116 5.89 5.28 26.35
C GLY A 116 6.57 4.90 25.03
N VAL A 117 6.52 3.60 24.69
CA VAL A 117 7.19 3.06 23.51
C VAL A 117 6.51 3.65 22.27
N LYS A 118 7.10 4.73 21.75
CA LYS A 118 6.82 5.23 20.41
C LYS A 118 7.26 4.14 19.46
N GLU A 119 6.33 3.60 18.68
CA GLU A 119 6.73 2.69 17.62
C GLU A 119 7.66 3.48 16.65
N GLY A 120 8.71 2.85 16.13
CA GLY A 120 9.91 3.48 15.56
C GLY A 120 11.21 3.24 16.34
N GLY A 121 11.21 2.37 17.35
CA GLY A 121 12.41 2.00 18.10
C GLY A 121 13.32 1.01 17.34
N GLN A 122 14.63 1.03 17.62
CA GLN A 122 15.63 0.11 17.03
C GLN A 122 15.35 -1.38 17.30
N GLY A 123 14.39 -1.73 18.17
CA GLY A 123 13.99 -3.12 18.47
C GLY A 123 12.75 -3.61 17.71
N GLU A 124 12.06 -2.75 16.96
CA GLU A 124 10.77 -3.11 16.36
C GLU A 124 10.90 -3.64 14.93
N SER A 125 9.85 -4.33 14.51
CA SER A 125 9.74 -4.95 13.18
C SER A 125 9.60 -3.87 12.09
N TYR A 126 10.42 -3.99 11.05
CA TYR A 126 10.35 -3.07 9.90
C TYR A 126 9.14 -3.33 9.00
N LEU A 127 8.44 -4.45 9.19
CA LEU A 127 7.34 -4.91 8.36
C LEU A 127 6.14 -3.95 8.35
N ALA A 128 5.84 -3.32 9.49
CA ALA A 128 4.73 -2.37 9.58
C ALA A 128 4.96 -1.11 8.72
N ILE A 129 6.19 -0.60 8.75
CA ILE A 129 6.61 0.54 7.94
C ILE A 129 6.64 0.13 6.46
N LEU A 130 7.12 -1.07 6.14
CA LEU A 130 7.19 -1.59 4.77
C LEU A 130 5.83 -1.62 4.07
N ALA A 131 4.80 -2.18 4.71
CA ALA A 131 3.46 -2.26 4.09
C ALA A 131 2.89 -0.85 3.80
N SER A 132 3.04 0.06 4.76
CA SER A 132 2.57 1.44 4.64
C SER A 132 3.38 2.22 3.59
N ALA A 133 4.69 1.99 3.52
CA ALA A 133 5.60 2.61 2.56
C ALA A 133 5.27 2.20 1.13
N ILE A 134 4.99 0.92 0.88
CA ILE A 134 4.57 0.45 -0.45
C ILE A 134 3.27 1.14 -0.89
N ASN A 135 2.27 1.19 -0.01
CA ASN A 135 0.99 1.84 -0.31
C ASN A 135 1.15 3.34 -0.59
N ALA A 136 1.95 4.05 0.21
CA ALA A 136 2.23 5.46 0.03
C ALA A 136 2.99 5.72 -1.28
N SER A 137 4.01 4.91 -1.61
CA SER A 137 4.77 5.03 -2.84
C SER A 137 3.90 4.84 -4.08
N VAL A 138 3.05 3.81 -4.10
CA VAL A 138 2.17 3.55 -5.24
C VAL A 138 1.20 4.71 -5.45
N LEU A 139 0.61 5.24 -4.38
CA LEU A 139 -0.26 6.42 -4.46
C LEU A 139 0.48 7.66 -4.96
N GLY A 140 1.70 7.90 -4.48
CA GLY A 140 2.53 9.02 -4.94
C GLY A 140 2.88 8.91 -6.42
N CYS A 141 3.21 7.70 -6.91
CA CYS A 141 3.48 7.46 -8.32
C CYS A 141 2.25 7.69 -9.20
N ILE A 142 1.05 7.36 -8.70
CA ILE A 142 -0.20 7.61 -9.42
C ILE A 142 -0.48 9.12 -9.51
N ASP A 143 -0.27 9.89 -8.42
CA ASP A 143 -0.44 11.34 -8.42
C ASP A 143 0.57 12.06 -9.34
N ALA A 144 1.82 11.57 -9.37
CA ALA A 144 2.86 12.07 -10.28
C ALA A 144 2.64 11.66 -11.75
N GLY A 145 1.62 10.86 -12.08
CA GLY A 145 1.36 10.41 -13.45
C GLY A 145 2.43 9.45 -14.00
N VAL A 146 3.14 8.72 -13.13
CA VAL A 146 4.12 7.71 -13.54
C VAL A 146 3.39 6.59 -14.28
N GLN A 147 3.95 6.12 -15.40
CA GLN A 147 3.39 4.99 -16.14
C GLN A 147 3.57 3.71 -15.33
N LEU A 148 2.49 3.19 -14.75
CA LEU A 148 2.45 1.92 -14.02
C LEU A 148 1.74 0.86 -14.86
N ARG A 149 2.30 -0.36 -14.90
CA ARG A 149 1.66 -1.55 -15.51
C ARG A 149 0.41 -1.97 -14.74
N SER A 150 0.48 -1.90 -13.42
CA SER A 150 -0.61 -2.27 -12.51
C SER A 150 -0.46 -1.52 -11.19
N ILE A 151 -1.56 -1.36 -10.47
CA ILE A 151 -1.56 -0.81 -9.11
C ILE A 151 -1.29 -1.94 -8.13
N ALA A 152 -0.49 -1.70 -7.09
CA ALA A 152 -0.23 -2.66 -6.03
C ALA A 152 -0.67 -2.12 -4.67
N GLY A 153 -1.08 -3.02 -3.80
CA GLY A 153 -1.34 -2.73 -2.40
C GLY A 153 -0.67 -3.77 -1.50
N ALA A 154 -0.25 -3.34 -0.32
CA ALA A 154 0.37 -4.17 0.70
C ALA A 154 -0.46 -4.18 1.99
N ALA A 155 -0.47 -5.32 2.66
CA ALA A 155 -1.09 -5.49 3.98
C ALA A 155 -0.16 -6.27 4.92
N LEU A 156 -0.22 -5.89 6.19
CA LEU A 156 0.43 -6.57 7.30
C LEU A 156 -0.55 -7.54 7.95
N VAL A 157 -0.12 -8.77 8.19
CA VAL A 157 -0.90 -9.79 8.92
C VAL A 157 -0.03 -10.39 10.02
N GLY A 158 -0.53 -10.41 11.24
CA GLY A 158 0.09 -11.10 12.37
C GLY A 158 -0.57 -12.45 12.65
N VAL A 159 0.22 -13.42 13.08
CA VAL A 159 -0.25 -14.73 13.55
C VAL A 159 0.05 -14.86 15.03
N GLY A 160 -1.00 -15.08 15.83
CA GLY A 160 -0.90 -15.34 17.27
C GLY A 160 -0.36 -16.74 17.59
N ALA A 161 0.03 -16.96 18.85
CA ALA A 161 0.49 -18.27 19.33
C ALA A 161 -0.59 -19.37 19.27
N ASP A 162 -1.86 -18.97 19.22
CA ASP A 162 -3.03 -19.84 19.08
C ASP A 162 -3.47 -20.04 17.61
N GLY A 163 -2.69 -19.51 16.65
CA GLY A 163 -3.02 -19.55 15.23
C GLY A 163 -4.09 -18.54 14.82
N GLN A 164 -4.50 -17.61 15.70
CA GLN A 164 -5.40 -16.53 15.31
C GLN A 164 -4.70 -15.54 14.37
N LEU A 165 -5.41 -15.14 13.31
CA LEU A 165 -4.93 -14.18 12.33
C LEU A 165 -5.43 -12.78 12.66
N PHE A 166 -4.50 -11.84 12.77
CA PHE A 166 -4.76 -10.42 12.99
C PHE A 166 -4.41 -9.66 11.71
N PRO A 167 -5.38 -9.32 10.84
CA PRO A 167 -5.14 -8.42 9.73
C PRO A 167 -4.94 -6.99 10.27
N HIS A 168 -3.83 -6.35 9.90
CA HIS A 168 -3.41 -5.04 10.41
C HIS A 168 -3.31 -5.01 11.95
N PRO A 169 -2.39 -5.79 12.55
CA PRO A 169 -2.26 -5.82 14.00
C PRO A 169 -1.83 -4.46 14.54
N ASN A 170 -2.42 -4.04 15.66
CA ASN A 170 -1.98 -2.87 16.44
C ASN A 170 -0.65 -3.19 17.18
N VAL A 171 0.12 -2.19 17.63
CA VAL A 171 1.37 -2.30 18.40
C VAL A 171 1.27 -3.35 19.52
N GLY A 172 0.19 -3.31 20.31
CA GLY A 172 -0.03 -4.28 21.39
C GLY A 172 -0.21 -5.72 20.88
N GLN A 173 -0.94 -5.89 19.78
CA GLN A 173 -1.16 -7.19 19.14
C GLN A 173 0.13 -7.72 18.49
N ARG A 174 0.94 -6.86 17.87
CA ARG A 174 2.23 -7.25 17.26
C ARG A 174 3.16 -7.91 18.27
N LYS A 175 3.17 -7.45 19.52
CA LYS A 175 3.97 -8.06 20.60
C LYS A 175 3.46 -9.43 21.04
N MET A 176 2.16 -9.69 20.86
CA MET A 176 1.55 -10.99 21.17
C MET A 176 1.67 -11.99 20.01
N CYS A 177 1.98 -11.52 18.80
CA CYS A 177 2.14 -12.37 17.62
C CYS A 177 3.46 -13.14 17.66
N THR A 178 3.39 -14.41 17.22
CA THR A 178 4.57 -15.28 17.05
C THR A 178 5.26 -15.01 15.71
N SER A 179 4.48 -14.65 14.69
CA SER A 179 4.98 -14.28 13.37
C SER A 179 4.23 -13.08 12.79
N LEU A 180 4.94 -12.33 11.95
CA LEU A 180 4.43 -11.18 11.22
C LEU A 180 4.74 -11.37 9.74
N HIS A 181 3.77 -11.08 8.89
CA HIS A 181 3.88 -11.26 7.45
C HIS A 181 3.39 -10.03 6.71
N VAL A 182 4.15 -9.60 5.71
CA VAL A 182 3.75 -8.55 4.77
C VAL A 182 3.60 -9.17 3.40
N PHE A 183 2.44 -8.94 2.80
CA PHE A 183 2.15 -9.36 1.44
C PHE A 183 1.79 -8.14 0.60
N ALA A 184 2.42 -8.02 -0.56
CA ALA A 184 2.04 -7.04 -1.58
C ALA A 184 1.42 -7.76 -2.78
N PHE A 185 0.23 -7.32 -3.19
CA PHE A 185 -0.52 -7.86 -4.31
C PHE A 185 -0.76 -6.78 -5.37
N THR A 186 -0.66 -7.15 -6.64
CA THR A 186 -1.20 -6.32 -7.74
C THR A 186 -2.72 -6.34 -7.74
N SER A 187 -3.34 -5.38 -8.44
CA SER A 187 -4.77 -5.39 -8.79
C SER A 187 -5.23 -6.71 -9.42
N ASP A 188 -4.35 -7.39 -10.16
CA ASP A 188 -4.62 -8.67 -10.82
C ASP A 188 -4.56 -9.87 -9.86
N GLY A 189 -4.18 -9.61 -8.60
CA GLY A 189 -4.01 -10.64 -7.57
C GLY A 189 -2.72 -11.44 -7.67
N LYS A 190 -1.72 -10.96 -8.41
CA LYS A 190 -0.37 -11.54 -8.41
C LYS A 190 0.39 -11.02 -7.19
N THR A 191 1.12 -11.90 -6.51
CA THR A 191 1.96 -11.52 -5.38
C THR A 191 3.29 -10.96 -5.88
N ILE A 192 3.66 -9.76 -5.44
CA ILE A 192 4.91 -9.09 -5.81
C ILE A 192 5.96 -9.27 -4.72
N LEU A 193 5.54 -9.12 -3.46
CA LEU A 193 6.42 -9.19 -2.30
C LEU A 193 5.79 -10.04 -1.21
N MET A 194 6.64 -10.84 -0.57
CA MET A 194 6.31 -11.63 0.61
C MET A 194 7.47 -11.52 1.57
N GLU A 195 7.26 -10.82 2.68
CA GLU A 195 8.24 -10.73 3.77
C GLU A 195 7.64 -11.34 5.03
N SER A 196 8.43 -12.10 5.77
CA SER A 196 7.94 -12.88 6.91
C SER A 196 8.98 -12.89 8.01
N GLU A 197 8.56 -12.56 9.23
CA GLU A 197 9.38 -12.58 10.43
C GLU A 197 8.74 -13.49 11.47
N GLY A 198 9.59 -14.16 12.26
CA GLY A 198 9.17 -15.06 13.32
C GLY A 198 9.03 -16.51 12.88
N ARG A 199 8.38 -17.32 13.71
CA ARG A 199 8.28 -18.77 13.53
C ARG A 199 6.85 -19.15 13.19
N PHE A 200 6.66 -19.83 12.07
CA PHE A 200 5.33 -20.17 11.54
C PHE A 200 5.37 -21.48 10.75
N HIS A 201 4.20 -22.09 10.58
CA HIS A 201 4.01 -23.25 9.73
C HIS A 201 3.40 -22.86 8.38
N MET A 202 3.56 -23.73 7.38
CA MET A 202 3.05 -23.47 6.03
C MET A 202 1.53 -23.28 5.98
N SER A 203 0.78 -23.98 6.83
CA SER A 203 -0.69 -23.85 6.94
C SER A 203 -1.12 -22.47 7.43
N GLU A 204 -0.41 -21.92 8.40
CA GLU A 204 -0.64 -20.58 8.95
C GLU A 204 -0.28 -19.52 7.90
N TRP A 205 0.84 -19.73 7.20
CA TRP A 205 1.30 -18.84 6.13
C TRP A 205 0.31 -18.75 4.98
N THR A 206 -0.22 -19.89 4.50
CA THR A 206 -1.25 -19.89 3.44
C THR A 206 -2.49 -19.13 3.90
N SER A 207 -2.95 -19.39 5.12
CA SER A 207 -4.11 -18.70 5.70
C SER A 207 -3.87 -17.19 5.85
N ALA A 208 -2.66 -16.79 6.27
CA ALA A 208 -2.26 -15.40 6.36
C ALA A 208 -2.19 -14.71 4.98
N SER A 209 -1.68 -15.40 3.96
CA SER A 209 -1.64 -14.89 2.59
C SER A 209 -3.04 -14.64 2.03
N GLU A 210 -3.99 -15.54 2.29
CA GLU A 210 -5.38 -15.36 1.87
C GLU A 210 -6.07 -14.21 2.62
N ALA A 211 -5.81 -14.09 3.93
CA ALA A 211 -6.32 -12.98 4.72
C ALA A 211 -5.78 -11.64 4.22
N ALA A 212 -4.48 -11.57 3.92
CA ALA A 212 -3.84 -10.38 3.34
C ALA A 212 -4.42 -10.05 1.96
N ARG A 213 -4.62 -11.06 1.11
CA ARG A 213 -5.22 -10.87 -0.22
C ARG A 213 -6.62 -10.29 -0.13
N ARG A 214 -7.45 -10.82 0.79
CA ARG A 214 -8.80 -10.28 1.05
C ARG A 214 -8.76 -8.86 1.61
N ALA A 215 -7.76 -8.52 2.42
CA ALA A 215 -7.59 -7.17 2.96
C ALA A 215 -7.17 -6.14 1.89
N VAL A 216 -6.29 -6.52 0.96
CA VAL A 216 -5.80 -5.63 -0.10
C VAL A 216 -6.84 -5.47 -1.22
N LEU A 217 -7.32 -6.58 -1.78
CA LEU A 217 -8.21 -6.58 -2.96
C LEU A 217 -9.68 -6.40 -2.59
N GLY A 218 -10.04 -6.66 -1.33
CA GLY A 218 -11.44 -6.84 -0.92
C GLY A 218 -11.94 -8.22 -1.27
N GLN A 219 -13.18 -8.52 -0.87
CA GLN A 219 -13.89 -9.68 -1.41
C GLN A 219 -14.22 -9.36 -2.86
N THR A 220 -13.37 -9.77 -3.80
CA THR A 220 -13.89 -10.11 -5.12
C THR A 220 -14.77 -11.33 -4.89
N SER A 221 -16.08 -11.14 -4.79
CA SER A 221 -17.00 -12.20 -5.15
C SER A 221 -16.71 -12.53 -6.61
N VAL A 222 -15.76 -13.43 -6.82
CA VAL A 222 -15.82 -14.30 -7.98
C VAL A 222 -17.04 -15.17 -7.72
N ASP A 223 -18.22 -14.59 -7.94
CA ASP A 223 -19.44 -15.34 -8.07
C ASP A 223 -19.23 -16.20 -9.32
N LYS A 224 -18.72 -17.42 -9.08
CA LYS A 224 -19.10 -18.58 -9.86
C LYS A 224 -20.60 -18.85 -9.63
N SER A 225 -21.45 -17.86 -9.85
CA SER A 225 -22.83 -18.08 -10.26
C SER A 225 -22.80 -17.99 -11.78
N THR A 226 -22.57 -19.13 -12.43
CA THR A 226 -23.25 -19.44 -13.67
C THR A 226 -24.75 -19.23 -13.45
N ASN A 227 -25.22 -17.99 -13.60
CA ASN A 227 -26.62 -17.72 -13.82
C ASN A 227 -26.84 -17.85 -15.32
N VAL A 228 -26.85 -19.11 -15.78
CA VAL A 228 -27.46 -19.49 -17.04
C VAL A 228 -28.92 -19.13 -16.87
N ASN A 229 -29.31 -17.92 -17.29
CA ASN A 229 -30.63 -17.47 -17.71
C ASN A 229 -30.71 -15.94 -17.62
N ASN A 230 -30.06 -15.24 -18.54
CA ASN A 230 -30.57 -13.94 -18.96
C ASN A 230 -30.37 -13.78 -20.48
N VAL A 231 -31.20 -14.52 -21.22
CA VAL A 231 -31.42 -14.27 -22.64
C VAL A 231 -32.17 -12.94 -22.70
N ASN A 232 -31.44 -11.81 -22.78
CA ASN A 232 -31.90 -10.50 -23.32
C ASN A 232 -30.88 -9.38 -23.05
N ASN A 233 -29.64 -9.51 -23.55
CA ASN A 233 -28.80 -8.33 -23.78
C ASN A 233 -27.90 -8.57 -25.00
N ALA A 234 -28.54 -8.72 -26.16
CA ALA A 234 -27.88 -8.49 -27.44
C ALA A 234 -27.91 -6.98 -27.67
N ASN A 235 -26.88 -6.28 -27.21
CA ASN A 235 -26.31 -5.05 -27.76
C ASN A 235 -25.15 -4.64 -26.84
N GLY A 236 -23.98 -4.42 -27.44
CA GLY A 236 -22.71 -4.22 -26.75
C GLY A 236 -22.64 -2.90 -25.97
N ASP A 237 -23.32 -2.86 -24.84
CA ASP A 237 -23.17 -1.82 -23.82
C ASP A 237 -22.35 -2.40 -22.67
N VAL A 238 -21.14 -1.88 -22.48
CA VAL A 238 -20.30 -2.24 -21.33
C VAL A 238 -20.90 -1.53 -20.13
N SER A 239 -21.69 -2.25 -19.33
CA SER A 239 -22.23 -1.73 -18.07
C SER A 239 -21.07 -1.21 -17.20
N MET A 240 -20.96 0.12 -17.06
CA MET A 240 -20.22 0.71 -15.97
C MET A 240 -20.87 0.22 -14.68
N PHE A 241 -20.12 -0.53 -13.88
CA PHE A 241 -20.53 -0.90 -12.52
C PHE A 241 -20.59 0.39 -11.69
N GLY A 242 -21.76 1.01 -11.70
CA GLY A 242 -22.16 2.01 -10.75
C GLY A 242 -22.10 1.43 -9.34
N SER A 243 -21.66 2.26 -8.41
CA SER A 243 -21.54 1.98 -6.99
C SER A 243 -22.90 1.65 -6.37
N ASP A 244 -23.26 0.37 -6.33
CA ASP A 244 -24.26 -0.13 -5.38
C ASP A 244 -23.67 -0.06 -3.97
N THR A 245 -23.74 1.13 -3.38
CA THR A 245 -23.54 1.36 -1.95
C THR A 245 -24.69 0.72 -1.18
N ASN A 246 -24.57 -0.57 -0.86
CA ASN A 246 -25.16 -1.11 0.37
C ASN A 246 -24.21 -0.74 1.53
N PRO A 247 -24.59 0.18 2.44
CA PRO A 247 -23.69 0.71 3.48
C PRO A 247 -23.60 -0.22 4.70
N GLY A 248 -23.65 -1.53 4.47
CA GLY A 248 -23.59 -2.53 5.52
C GLY A 248 -22.72 -3.70 5.10
N ASN A 249 -21.48 -3.73 5.61
CA ASN A 249 -20.63 -4.93 5.71
C ASN A 249 -19.65 -5.27 4.57
N SER A 250 -19.31 -4.35 3.67
CA SER A 250 -18.13 -4.53 2.81
C SER A 250 -16.88 -4.05 3.54
N ALA A 251 -15.99 -4.97 3.89
CA ALA A 251 -14.68 -4.64 4.46
C ALA A 251 -13.94 -3.71 3.49
N ILE A 252 -13.67 -2.48 3.92
CA ILE A 252 -13.05 -1.45 3.08
C ILE A 252 -11.65 -1.94 2.68
N SER A 253 -11.44 -2.20 1.40
CA SER A 253 -10.16 -2.70 0.88
C SER A 253 -9.20 -1.56 0.60
N VAL A 254 -7.89 -1.85 0.72
CA VAL A 254 -6.83 -0.87 0.46
C VAL A 254 -6.95 -0.31 -0.97
N THR A 255 -7.18 -1.17 -1.96
CA THR A 255 -7.33 -0.75 -3.36
C THR A 255 -8.58 0.10 -3.59
N GLN A 256 -9.68 -0.17 -2.88
CA GLN A 256 -10.90 0.64 -3.00
C GLN A 256 -10.70 2.04 -2.42
N ILE A 257 -9.93 2.18 -1.34
CA ILE A 257 -9.55 3.51 -0.80
C ILE A 257 -8.63 4.25 -1.76
N MET A 258 -7.64 3.58 -2.33
CA MET A 258 -6.77 4.19 -3.34
C MET A 258 -7.58 4.74 -4.51
N ARG A 259 -8.55 3.96 -5.00
CA ARG A 259 -9.47 4.39 -6.07
C ARG A 259 -10.34 5.57 -5.65
N LYS A 260 -10.97 5.51 -4.48
CA LYS A 260 -11.83 6.58 -3.97
C LYS A 260 -11.06 7.90 -3.82
N SER A 261 -9.84 7.83 -3.30
CA SER A 261 -8.97 9.01 -3.12
C SER A 261 -8.59 9.63 -4.47
N LEU A 262 -8.41 8.80 -5.50
CA LEU A 262 -8.18 9.26 -6.86
C LEU A 262 -9.43 9.89 -7.49
N GLU A 263 -10.61 9.28 -7.31
CA GLU A 263 -11.88 9.86 -7.77
C GLU A 263 -12.13 11.24 -7.15
N GLU A 264 -11.94 11.38 -5.84
CA GLU A 264 -12.06 12.65 -5.14
C GLU A 264 -11.09 13.71 -5.70
N ARG A 265 -9.88 13.30 -6.08
CA ARG A 265 -8.88 14.19 -6.70
C ARG A 265 -9.30 14.61 -8.10
N VAL A 266 -9.69 13.67 -8.96
CA VAL A 266 -10.15 13.96 -10.32
C VAL A 266 -11.34 14.92 -10.28
N ILE A 267 -12.31 14.68 -9.40
CA ILE A 267 -13.46 15.57 -9.22
C ILE A 267 -13.02 16.97 -8.81
N LYS A 268 -12.04 17.10 -7.91
CA LYS A 268 -11.50 18.40 -7.48
C LYS A 268 -10.80 19.13 -8.61
N ASP A 269 -10.00 18.42 -9.40
CA ASP A 269 -9.22 19.00 -10.51
C ASP A 269 -10.10 19.34 -11.72
N GLU A 270 -11.24 18.67 -11.91
CA GLU A 270 -12.19 18.97 -12.98
C GLU A 270 -13.25 20.02 -12.63
N ARG A 271 -13.24 20.59 -11.42
CA ARG A 271 -14.25 21.59 -11.00
C ARG A 271 -14.33 22.80 -11.92
N TRP A 272 -13.21 23.23 -12.51
CA TRP A 272 -13.18 24.37 -13.43
C TRP A 272 -13.92 24.11 -14.76
N ARG A 273 -14.25 22.85 -15.10
CA ARG A 273 -15.03 22.52 -16.30
C ARG A 273 -16.54 22.64 -16.09
N GLN A 274 -17.00 22.77 -14.84
CA GLN A 274 -18.41 22.86 -14.49
C GLN A 274 -18.91 24.30 -14.30
N ASP A 275 -18.00 25.28 -14.31
CA ASP A 275 -18.27 26.72 -14.30
C ASP A 275 -18.23 27.30 -15.73
#